data_AF-A0A2P7RX91-F1
#
_entry.id   AF-A0A2P7RX91-F1
#
_cell.length_a   1.000
_cell.length_b   1.000
_cell.length_c   1.000
_cell.angle_alpha   90.00
_cell.angle_beta   90.00
_cell.angle_gamma   90.00
#
_symmetry.space_group_name_H-M   'P 1'
#
loop_
_entity.id
_entity.type
_entity.pdbx_description
1 polymer ?
#
loop_
_entity_poly.entity_id
_entity_poly.type
_entity_poly.pdbx_seq_one_letter_code
_entity_poly.pdbx_strand_id
1 'polypeptide(L)'
;MDWDAAIEKNREALKRILAMLVAMAGLELEELRGQFTFFRQKGTAASRFSRAEKSKLSPALTPALDPALTLPRRLHRAILRLLRPAEAAVRRLIVVAARGLVVILPPPRQKPQPKFRPGAGPVRMPARPKTRARRATLPLLDPLKPWNRRRRRAPRGVPRISCPGYSEPFRIPAWSPNDPIDASRLDARLWALAAALDDLPGQARRFARWRARRDAALARERESGCLRRFGRFSPLKPGRPPGWRRKKPVHEVHEVLDVVHGLAQWALEPPDTS
;
A
#
# COMPACT_ATOMS: atom_id res chain seq x y z
N MET A 1 12.83 -26.42 6.20
CA MET A 1 11.45 -25.92 6.04
C MET A 1 11.20 -25.73 4.56
N ASP A 2 10.07 -26.23 4.05
CA ASP A 2 9.63 -25.95 2.69
C ASP A 2 9.04 -24.53 2.62
N TRP A 3 9.84 -23.60 2.12
CA TRP A 3 9.47 -22.18 2.03
C TRP A 3 8.43 -21.93 0.95
N ASP A 4 8.48 -22.68 -0.16
CA ASP A 4 7.58 -22.47 -1.28
C ASP A 4 6.17 -22.93 -0.93
N ALA A 5 6.04 -24.10 -0.28
CA ALA A 5 4.75 -24.55 0.24
C ALA A 5 4.18 -23.57 1.29
N ALA A 6 5.03 -23.02 2.16
CA ALA A 6 4.60 -22.02 3.14
C ALA A 6 4.14 -20.71 2.46
N ILE A 7 4.82 -20.28 1.39
CA ILE A 7 4.46 -19.08 0.64
C ILE A 7 3.10 -19.27 -0.04
N GLU A 8 2.91 -20.35 -0.80
CA GLU A 8 1.67 -20.58 -1.55
C GLU A 8 0.47 -20.78 -0.61
N LYS A 9 0.61 -21.56 0.48
CA LYS A 9 -0.46 -21.73 1.48
C LYS A 9 -0.95 -20.38 2.04
N ASN A 10 -0.03 -19.50 2.42
CA ASN A 10 -0.38 -18.19 2.96
C ASN A 10 -0.89 -17.24 1.88
N ARG A 11 -0.38 -17.34 0.65
CA ARG A 11 -0.86 -16.59 -0.51
C ARG A 11 -2.32 -16.91 -0.82
N GLU A 12 -2.68 -18.19 -0.83
CA GLU A 12 -4.06 -18.65 -1.03
C GLU A 12 -5.00 -18.19 0.07
N ALA A 13 -4.57 -18.27 1.35
CA ALA A 13 -5.35 -17.73 2.46
C ALA A 13 -5.62 -16.23 2.32
N LEU A 14 -4.60 -15.44 1.92
CA LEU A 14 -4.75 -14.01 1.70
C LEU A 14 -5.67 -13.69 0.51
N LYS A 15 -5.68 -14.52 -0.53
CA LYS A 15 -6.60 -14.40 -1.65
C LYS A 15 -8.05 -14.68 -1.24
N ARG A 16 -8.30 -15.69 -0.39
CA ARG A 16 -9.62 -15.96 0.21
C ARG A 16 -10.11 -14.78 1.05
N ILE A 17 -9.23 -14.21 1.88
CA ILE A 17 -9.52 -13.01 2.68
C ILE A 17 -9.83 -11.80 1.78
N LEU A 18 -9.08 -11.60 0.69
CA LEU A 18 -9.31 -10.52 -0.26
C LEU A 18 -10.69 -10.66 -0.92
N ALA A 19 -11.05 -11.85 -1.38
CA ALA A 19 -12.37 -12.11 -1.97
C ALA A 19 -13.50 -11.76 -0.98
N MET A 20 -13.37 -12.15 0.29
CA MET A 20 -14.31 -11.77 1.35
C MET A 20 -14.37 -10.24 1.53
N LEU A 21 -13.25 -9.52 1.51
CA LEU A 21 -13.23 -8.06 1.68
C LEU A 21 -13.87 -7.32 0.50
N VAL A 22 -13.70 -7.82 -0.72
CA VAL A 22 -14.35 -7.30 -1.93
C VAL A 22 -15.86 -7.52 -1.84
N ALA A 23 -16.30 -8.72 -1.45
CA ALA A 23 -17.72 -9.00 -1.23
C ALA A 23 -18.34 -8.10 -0.15
N MET A 24 -17.63 -7.87 0.97
CA MET A 24 -18.06 -6.91 2.01
C MET A 24 -18.16 -5.47 1.52
N ALA A 25 -17.37 -5.10 0.49
CA ALA A 25 -17.40 -3.78 -0.11
C ALA A 25 -18.54 -3.61 -1.13
N GLY A 26 -19.30 -4.67 -1.43
CA GLY A 26 -20.31 -4.64 -2.49
C GLY A 26 -19.72 -4.43 -3.88
N LEU A 27 -18.43 -4.74 -4.04
CA LEU A 27 -17.75 -4.70 -5.32
C LEU A 27 -18.01 -6.04 -6.03
N GLU A 28 -18.55 -5.98 -7.23
CA GLU A 28 -18.73 -7.14 -8.09
C GLU A 28 -17.37 -7.80 -8.33
N LEU A 29 -17.22 -9.07 -7.93
CA LEU A 29 -16.00 -9.83 -8.17
C LEU A 29 -15.68 -9.89 -9.69
N GLU A 30 -16.71 -9.76 -10.53
CA GLU A 30 -16.66 -9.69 -12.01
C GLU A 30 -15.70 -8.60 -12.52
N GLU A 31 -15.64 -7.43 -11.88
CA GLU A 31 -14.72 -6.35 -12.27
C GLU A 31 -13.24 -6.74 -12.06
N LEU A 32 -12.97 -7.60 -11.08
CA LEU A 32 -11.65 -8.15 -10.80
C LEU A 32 -11.38 -9.47 -11.55
N ARG A 33 -12.42 -10.24 -11.91
CA ARG A 33 -12.36 -11.56 -12.60
C ARG A 33 -11.73 -11.52 -13.98
N GLY A 34 -11.86 -10.41 -14.70
CA GLY A 34 -11.21 -10.23 -16.01
C GLY A 34 -9.76 -9.74 -15.96
N GLN A 35 -9.32 -9.15 -14.85
CA GLN A 35 -8.05 -8.42 -14.75
C GLN A 35 -6.96 -9.19 -14.03
N PHE A 36 -7.35 -10.11 -13.13
CA PHE A 36 -6.43 -10.85 -12.28
C PHE A 36 -6.48 -12.34 -12.58
N THR A 37 -5.29 -12.94 -12.67
CA THR A 37 -5.13 -14.35 -13.04
C THR A 37 -5.79 -15.30 -12.03
N PHE A 38 -5.90 -14.89 -10.77
CA PHE A 38 -6.45 -15.72 -9.70
C PHE A 38 -7.98 -15.78 -9.67
N PHE A 39 -8.67 -14.74 -10.14
CA PHE A 39 -10.14 -14.76 -10.19
C PHE A 39 -10.68 -15.40 -11.48
N ARG A 40 -9.81 -15.78 -12.41
CA ARG A 40 -10.16 -16.46 -13.65
C ARG A 40 -10.54 -17.91 -13.36
N GLN A 41 -11.82 -18.28 -13.52
CA GLN A 41 -12.25 -19.67 -13.44
C GLN A 41 -11.57 -20.51 -14.54
N LYS A 42 -11.08 -21.70 -14.18
CA LYS A 42 -10.40 -22.68 -15.06
C LYS A 42 -11.36 -23.40 -16.03
N GLY A 43 -12.42 -22.73 -16.50
CA GLY A 43 -13.54 -23.39 -17.17
C GLY A 43 -14.27 -22.63 -18.28
N THR A 44 -13.91 -21.39 -18.63
CA THR A 44 -14.55 -20.69 -19.76
C THR A 44 -13.51 -20.27 -20.80
N ALA A 45 -13.16 -21.23 -21.66
CA ALA A 45 -12.53 -20.95 -22.94
C ALA A 45 -13.59 -20.42 -23.91
N ALA A 46 -13.88 -19.11 -23.91
CA ALA A 46 -14.44 -18.38 -25.04
C ALA A 46 -14.63 -16.89 -24.69
N SER A 47 -13.83 -16.02 -25.30
CA SER A 47 -14.27 -14.76 -25.93
C SER A 47 -13.03 -13.95 -26.29
N ARG A 48 -12.43 -14.33 -27.42
CA ARG A 48 -11.75 -13.36 -28.28
C ARG A 48 -12.84 -12.71 -29.12
N PHE A 49 -13.50 -11.67 -28.61
CA PHE A 49 -14.34 -10.83 -29.46
C PHE A 49 -14.15 -9.35 -29.10
N SER A 50 -13.44 -8.68 -30.00
CA SER A 50 -13.75 -7.36 -30.57
C SER A 50 -14.30 -6.28 -29.64
N ARG A 51 -13.46 -5.27 -29.36
CA ARG A 51 -13.96 -3.89 -29.25
C ARG A 51 -13.49 -3.11 -30.48
N ALA A 52 -14.09 -3.44 -31.62
CA ALA A 52 -14.08 -2.58 -32.79
C ALA A 52 -15.07 -1.44 -32.56
N GLU A 53 -14.60 -0.24 -32.94
CA GLU A 53 -15.31 0.98 -33.31
C GLU A 53 -16.84 0.99 -33.18
N LYS A 54 -17.35 1.91 -32.35
CA LYS A 54 -18.54 2.69 -32.68
C LYS A 54 -18.32 4.16 -32.35
N SER A 55 -18.02 4.88 -33.43
CA SER A 55 -18.63 6.14 -33.84
C SER A 55 -18.99 7.17 -32.78
N LYS A 56 -18.25 8.30 -32.88
CA LYS A 56 -18.73 9.69 -32.79
C LYS A 56 -20.26 9.82 -32.73
N LEU A 57 -20.75 10.33 -31.61
CA LEU A 57 -21.87 11.28 -31.49
C LEU A 57 -21.86 11.77 -30.04
N SER A 58 -21.37 13.00 -29.83
CA SER A 58 -21.53 13.70 -28.55
C SER A 58 -23.02 14.00 -28.33
N PRO A 59 -23.45 14.09 -27.07
CA PRO A 59 -23.90 15.41 -26.63
C PRO A 59 -23.15 15.84 -25.37
N ALA A 60 -22.70 17.09 -25.41
CA ALA A 60 -22.20 17.80 -24.26
C ALA A 60 -23.33 17.98 -23.23
N LEU A 61 -23.13 17.50 -22.00
CA LEU A 61 -23.76 17.99 -20.76
C LEU A 61 -23.11 17.27 -19.57
N THR A 62 -22.38 18.06 -18.76
CA THR A 62 -21.81 17.75 -17.42
C THR A 62 -20.74 16.63 -17.34
N PRO A 63 -19.59 16.86 -16.67
CA PRO A 63 -18.75 15.75 -16.24
C PRO A 63 -19.51 15.05 -15.11
N ALA A 64 -20.32 14.05 -15.45
CA ALA A 64 -20.79 13.08 -14.48
C ALA A 64 -19.54 12.50 -13.82
N LEU A 65 -19.23 12.98 -12.61
CA LEU A 65 -18.29 12.31 -11.73
C LEU A 65 -18.72 10.85 -11.73
N ASP A 66 -17.84 9.95 -12.17
CA ASP A 66 -17.98 8.51 -11.93
C ASP A 66 -18.55 8.34 -10.52
N PRO A 67 -19.64 7.58 -10.31
CA PRO A 67 -20.28 7.51 -9.00
C PRO A 67 -19.22 7.03 -8.01
N ALA A 68 -18.71 7.96 -7.20
CA ALA A 68 -17.66 7.66 -6.25
C ALA A 68 -18.19 6.50 -5.41
N LEU A 69 -17.46 5.38 -5.40
CA LEU A 69 -17.83 4.20 -4.62
C LEU A 69 -18.13 4.68 -3.19
N THR A 70 -19.38 4.69 -2.77
CA THR A 70 -19.77 5.24 -1.47
C THR A 70 -20.19 4.12 -0.55
N LEU A 71 -19.60 4.08 0.65
CA LEU A 71 -19.88 3.05 1.65
C LEU A 71 -20.33 3.66 2.97
N PRO A 72 -21.28 3.03 3.69
CA PRO A 72 -21.59 3.38 5.06
C PRO A 72 -20.32 3.34 5.93
N ARG A 73 -20.16 4.36 6.77
CA ARG A 73 -18.98 4.52 7.64
C ARG A 73 -18.65 3.30 8.49
N ARG A 74 -19.66 2.58 8.99
CA ARG A 74 -19.52 1.33 9.74
C ARG A 74 -18.81 0.25 8.91
N LEU A 75 -19.23 0.05 7.66
CA LEU A 75 -18.68 -0.95 6.75
C LEU A 75 -17.27 -0.57 6.31
N HIS A 76 -17.09 0.68 5.90
CA HIS A 76 -15.76 1.19 5.54
C HIS A 76 -14.74 0.98 6.68
N ARG A 77 -15.13 1.23 7.93
CA ARG A 77 -14.28 0.97 9.10
C ARG A 77 -14.07 -0.53 9.38
N ALA A 78 -15.09 -1.37 9.17
CA ALA A 78 -14.98 -2.82 9.35
C ALA A 78 -13.97 -3.40 8.35
N ILE A 79 -14.11 -3.07 7.06
CA ILE A 79 -13.18 -3.49 6.01
C ILE A 79 -11.77 -2.99 6.31
N LEU A 80 -11.60 -1.72 6.70
CA LEU A 80 -10.29 -1.18 7.06
C LEU A 80 -9.61 -1.88 8.24
N ARG A 81 -10.37 -2.46 9.17
CA ARG A 81 -9.81 -3.21 10.31
C ARG A 81 -9.19 -4.54 9.87
N LEU A 82 -9.70 -5.14 8.80
CA LEU A 82 -9.23 -6.41 8.21
C LEU A 82 -8.22 -6.19 7.08
N LEU A 83 -8.36 -5.10 6.32
CA LEU A 83 -7.43 -4.75 5.24
C LEU A 83 -6.04 -4.38 5.79
N ARG A 84 -5.96 -3.69 6.93
CA ARG A 84 -4.67 -3.32 7.56
C ARG A 84 -3.79 -4.54 7.90
N PRO A 85 -4.29 -5.57 8.61
CA PRO A 85 -3.52 -6.79 8.84
C PRO A 85 -3.26 -7.56 7.54
N ALA A 86 -4.19 -7.59 6.57
CA ALA A 86 -3.95 -8.22 5.27
C ALA A 86 -2.78 -7.56 4.50
N GLU A 87 -2.76 -6.22 4.40
CA GLU A 87 -1.64 -5.48 3.80
C GLU A 87 -0.31 -5.70 4.54
N ALA A 88 -0.37 -5.86 5.86
CA ALA A 88 0.79 -6.18 6.68
C ALA A 88 1.31 -7.60 6.39
N ALA A 89 0.41 -8.57 6.21
CA ALA A 89 0.73 -9.95 5.89
C ALA A 89 1.34 -10.06 4.49
N VAL A 90 0.75 -9.42 3.47
CA VAL A 90 1.29 -9.42 2.10
C VAL A 90 2.72 -8.83 2.06
N ARG A 91 2.99 -7.75 2.79
CA ARG A 91 4.35 -7.20 2.87
C ARG A 91 5.35 -8.18 3.46
N ARG A 92 4.96 -8.90 4.51
CA ARG A 92 5.79 -9.94 5.13
C ARG A 92 5.99 -11.11 4.17
N LEU A 93 4.95 -11.51 3.44
CA LEU A 93 5.04 -12.55 2.41
C LEU A 93 6.01 -12.16 1.29
N ILE A 94 6.01 -10.89 0.86
CA ILE A 94 6.99 -10.35 -0.10
C ILE A 94 8.42 -10.44 0.46
N VAL A 95 8.62 -10.18 1.75
CA VAL A 95 9.93 -10.34 2.40
C VAL A 95 10.38 -11.80 2.38
N VAL A 96 9.49 -12.72 2.72
CA VAL A 96 9.76 -14.17 2.70
C VAL A 96 10.08 -14.64 1.28
N ALA A 97 9.26 -14.26 0.29
CA ALA A 97 9.48 -14.61 -1.12
C ALA A 97 10.75 -13.98 -1.71
N ALA A 98 11.29 -12.93 -1.08
CA ALA A 98 12.55 -12.33 -1.48
C ALA A 98 13.78 -12.93 -0.78
N ARG A 99 13.60 -13.92 0.10
CA ARG A 99 14.69 -14.68 0.72
C ARG A 99 15.55 -15.31 -0.36
N GLY A 100 16.87 -15.19 -0.23
CA GLY A 100 17.82 -15.76 -1.20
C GLY A 100 17.90 -15.05 -2.56
N LEU A 101 17.04 -14.05 -2.83
CA LEU A 101 17.11 -13.31 -4.09
C LEU A 101 18.26 -12.30 -4.08
N VAL A 102 19.29 -12.58 -4.88
CA VAL A 102 20.38 -11.65 -5.17
C VAL A 102 20.02 -10.85 -6.41
N VAL A 103 20.01 -9.52 -6.30
CA VAL A 103 19.75 -8.63 -7.44
C VAL A 103 20.95 -7.73 -7.68
N ILE A 104 21.48 -7.81 -8.90
CA ILE A 104 22.52 -6.92 -9.39
C ILE A 104 21.91 -5.53 -9.61
N LEU A 105 22.50 -4.53 -8.96
CA LEU A 105 22.07 -3.15 -9.12
C LEU A 105 22.77 -2.51 -10.31
N PRO A 106 22.04 -1.78 -11.17
CA PRO A 106 22.70 -0.92 -12.15
C PRO A 106 23.46 0.20 -11.44
N PRO A 107 24.53 0.73 -12.06
CA PRO A 107 25.30 1.83 -11.50
C PRO A 107 24.38 3.03 -11.21
N PRO A 108 24.68 3.81 -10.15
CA PRO A 108 23.87 4.97 -9.79
C PRO A 108 23.88 5.96 -10.95
N ARG A 109 22.69 6.33 -11.45
CA ARG A 109 22.58 7.40 -12.45
C ARG A 109 23.13 8.68 -11.85
N GLN A 110 24.17 9.23 -12.47
CA GLN A 110 24.69 10.55 -12.12
C GLN A 110 23.56 11.56 -12.30
N LYS A 111 23.32 12.38 -11.27
CA LYS A 111 22.35 13.48 -11.40
C LYS A 111 22.94 14.48 -12.41
N PRO A 112 22.15 14.95 -13.39
CA PRO A 112 22.63 16.01 -14.27
C PRO A 112 23.00 17.22 -13.41
N GLN A 113 24.19 17.78 -13.64
CA GLN A 113 24.62 18.97 -12.93
C GLN A 113 23.62 20.10 -13.22
N PRO A 114 23.25 20.91 -12.20
CA PRO A 114 22.39 22.07 -12.44
C PRO A 114 23.10 23.00 -13.43
N LYS A 115 22.46 23.29 -14.56
CA LYS A 115 22.98 24.27 -15.51
C LYS A 115 22.92 25.65 -14.85
N PHE A 116 24.08 26.21 -14.53
CA PHE A 116 24.22 27.58 -14.04
C PHE A 116 24.36 28.53 -15.22
N ARG A 117 23.58 29.61 -15.26
CA ARG A 117 23.78 30.70 -16.22
C ARG A 117 24.56 31.82 -15.52
N PRO A 118 25.70 32.28 -16.04
CA PRO A 118 26.40 33.45 -15.50
C PRO A 118 25.45 34.64 -15.40
N GLY A 119 25.37 35.28 -14.24
CA GLY A 119 24.51 36.45 -13.98
C GLY A 119 23.02 36.17 -13.70
N ALA A 120 22.54 34.93 -13.86
CA ALA A 120 21.10 34.62 -13.76
C ALA A 120 20.81 33.39 -12.88
N GLY A 121 21.57 33.19 -11.79
CA GLY A 121 21.30 32.16 -10.79
C GLY A 121 21.06 30.73 -11.33
N PRO A 122 20.53 29.81 -10.51
CA PRO A 122 20.13 28.49 -10.98
C PRO A 122 18.86 28.59 -11.84
N VAL A 123 18.92 28.11 -13.09
CA VAL A 123 17.73 28.01 -13.96
C VAL A 123 16.76 26.98 -13.36
N ARG A 124 15.76 27.46 -12.61
CA ARG A 124 14.63 26.63 -12.15
C ARG A 124 13.68 26.40 -13.32
N MET A 125 13.89 25.31 -14.06
CA MET A 125 12.89 24.84 -15.01
C MET A 125 11.56 24.61 -14.26
N PRO A 126 10.41 25.07 -14.79
CA PRO A 126 9.13 24.85 -14.14
C PRO A 126 8.92 23.35 -13.92
N ALA A 127 8.58 22.97 -12.69
CA ALA A 127 8.35 21.58 -12.34
C ALA A 127 7.21 21.06 -13.23
N ARG A 128 7.52 20.15 -14.15
CA ARG A 128 6.52 19.52 -15.04
C ARG A 128 5.35 19.06 -14.16
N PRO A 129 4.10 19.48 -14.45
CA PRO A 129 2.96 19.14 -13.62
C PRO A 129 2.90 17.61 -13.53
N LYS A 130 2.91 17.09 -12.29
CA LYS A 130 2.82 15.64 -12.04
C LYS A 130 1.37 15.19 -12.25
N THR A 131 0.88 15.23 -13.49
CA THR A 131 -0.49 14.84 -13.89
C THR A 131 -0.70 13.33 -13.97
N ARG A 132 0.34 12.50 -13.77
CA ARG A 132 0.15 11.05 -13.70
C ARG A 132 -0.51 10.70 -12.37
N ALA A 133 -1.82 10.45 -12.40
CA ALA A 133 -2.53 9.71 -11.36
C ALA A 133 -1.74 8.43 -11.08
N ARG A 134 -0.98 8.41 -9.98
CA ARG A 134 -0.17 7.24 -9.65
C ARG A 134 -1.14 6.15 -9.25
N ARG A 135 -1.22 5.08 -10.05
CA ARG A 135 -1.93 3.86 -9.66
C ARG A 135 -1.52 3.49 -8.24
N ALA A 136 -2.51 3.23 -7.39
CA ALA A 136 -2.22 2.78 -6.03
C ALA A 136 -1.41 1.48 -6.11
N THR A 137 -0.24 1.46 -5.49
CA THR A 137 0.65 0.30 -5.43
C THR A 137 0.87 -0.02 -3.97
N LEU A 138 0.94 -1.31 -3.64
CA LEU A 138 1.24 -1.74 -2.29
C LEU A 138 2.63 -1.19 -1.88
N PRO A 139 2.74 -0.47 -0.75
CA PRO A 139 4.03 -0.06 -0.22
C PRO A 139 4.80 -1.30 0.23
N LEU A 140 6.07 -1.43 -0.17
CA LEU A 140 6.89 -2.60 0.21
C LEU A 140 7.23 -2.64 1.70
N LEU A 141 7.30 -1.47 2.34
CA LEU A 141 7.78 -1.34 3.73
C LEU A 141 6.62 -1.01 4.67
N ASP A 142 6.77 -1.39 5.95
CA ASP A 142 5.79 -1.01 6.96
C ASP A 142 5.82 0.51 7.23
N PRO A 143 4.68 1.20 7.37
CA PRO A 143 4.68 2.60 7.75
C PRO A 143 5.25 2.73 9.17
N LEU A 144 6.34 3.48 9.31
CA LEU A 144 6.85 3.85 10.62
C LEU A 144 5.98 4.96 11.19
N LYS A 145 5.75 4.92 12.50
CA LYS A 145 5.09 6.01 13.21
C LYS A 145 6.02 7.22 13.11
N PRO A 146 5.60 8.34 12.49
CA PRO A 146 6.43 9.53 12.48
C PRO A 146 6.50 10.08 13.91
N TRP A 147 7.69 10.07 14.51
CA TRP A 147 7.93 10.56 15.87
C TRP A 147 7.57 12.06 16.00
N ASN A 148 7.75 12.85 14.93
CA ASN A 148 7.64 14.32 14.95
C ASN A 148 6.61 14.91 13.99
N ARG A 149 5.54 14.19 13.63
CA ARG A 149 4.41 14.88 12.96
C ARG A 149 3.61 15.64 14.01
N ARG A 150 3.97 16.91 14.24
CA ARG A 150 2.99 17.89 14.71
C ARG A 150 1.78 17.75 13.79
N ARG A 151 0.66 17.26 14.32
CA ARG A 151 -0.58 17.19 13.55
C ARG A 151 -0.85 18.64 13.14
N ARG A 152 -0.65 18.97 11.86
CA ARG A 152 -1.18 20.22 11.31
C ARG A 152 -2.68 20.11 11.52
N ARG A 153 -3.18 20.86 12.49
CA ARG A 153 -4.61 20.98 12.73
C ARG A 153 -5.12 21.63 11.46
N ALA A 154 -5.98 20.96 10.70
CA ALA A 154 -6.72 21.65 9.67
C ALA A 154 -7.38 22.86 10.35
N PRO A 155 -7.28 24.07 9.78
CA PRO A 155 -8.03 25.20 10.29
C PRO A 155 -9.49 24.76 10.33
N ARG A 156 -10.03 24.60 11.54
CA ARG A 156 -11.46 24.40 11.73
C ARG A 156 -12.03 25.81 11.77
N GLY A 157 -13.10 26.07 11.03
CA GLY A 157 -13.81 27.36 11.07
C GLY A 157 -14.52 27.62 12.40
N VAL A 158 -14.13 26.95 13.48
CA VAL A 158 -14.80 26.97 14.78
C VAL A 158 -13.74 27.12 15.88
N PRO A 159 -13.90 28.09 16.80
CA PRO A 159 -12.99 28.27 17.92
C PRO A 159 -13.01 27.04 18.84
N ARG A 160 -11.83 26.66 19.35
CA ARG A 160 -11.64 25.52 20.28
C ARG A 160 -11.69 25.90 21.75
N ILE A 161 -11.90 27.19 22.02
CA ILE A 161 -11.99 27.76 23.35
C ILE A 161 -13.41 28.27 23.47
N SER A 162 -14.14 27.74 24.45
CA SER A 162 -15.44 28.28 24.84
C SER A 162 -15.31 28.86 26.23
N CYS A 163 -15.63 30.14 26.40
CA CYS A 163 -15.75 30.80 27.69
C CYS A 163 -17.20 30.64 28.18
N PRO A 164 -17.44 29.95 29.31
CA PRO A 164 -18.78 29.84 29.88
C PRO A 164 -19.40 31.23 30.07
N GLY A 165 -20.64 31.41 29.58
CA GLY A 165 -21.35 32.69 29.64
C GLY A 165 -21.00 33.72 28.54
N TYR A 166 -19.95 33.50 27.75
CA TYR A 166 -19.52 34.43 26.68
C TYR A 166 -19.55 33.85 25.27
N SER A 167 -19.39 32.53 25.14
CA SER A 167 -19.41 31.85 23.84
C SER A 167 -20.41 30.71 23.86
N GLU A 168 -21.27 30.64 22.84
CA GLU A 168 -22.09 29.45 22.61
C GLU A 168 -21.22 28.28 22.12
N PRO A 169 -21.30 27.10 22.76
CA PRO A 169 -20.58 25.93 22.29
C PRO A 169 -21.07 25.53 20.89
N PHE A 170 -20.20 25.60 19.89
CA PHE A 170 -20.54 25.11 18.55
C PHE A 170 -20.80 23.60 18.57
N ARG A 171 -22.02 23.20 18.19
CA ARG A 171 -22.41 21.79 18.12
C ARG A 171 -21.71 21.12 16.95
N ILE A 172 -20.71 20.29 17.23
CA ILE A 172 -20.12 19.41 16.22
C ILE A 172 -21.19 18.37 15.85
N PRO A 173 -21.55 18.21 14.56
CA PRO A 173 -22.56 17.23 14.18
C PRO A 173 -22.12 15.84 14.61
N ALA A 174 -23.03 15.10 15.25
CA ALA A 174 -22.81 13.71 15.62
C ALA A 174 -22.72 12.88 14.34
N TRP A 175 -21.56 12.26 14.12
CA TRP A 175 -21.36 11.38 12.97
C TRP A 175 -22.18 10.11 13.11
N SER A 176 -23.02 9.79 12.13
CA SER A 176 -23.79 8.55 12.13
C SER A 176 -22.90 7.38 11.66
N PRO A 177 -23.10 6.16 12.20
CA PRO A 177 -22.50 4.95 11.65
C PRO A 177 -22.84 4.70 10.17
N ASN A 178 -23.92 5.32 9.69
CA ASN A 178 -24.45 5.12 8.35
C ASN A 178 -24.06 6.23 7.37
N ASP A 179 -23.31 7.24 7.84
CA ASP A 179 -22.82 8.33 7.00
C ASP A 179 -22.09 7.76 5.76
N PRO A 180 -22.44 8.21 4.54
CA PRO A 180 -21.74 7.78 3.33
C PRO A 180 -20.30 8.32 3.35
N ILE A 181 -19.35 7.45 3.00
CA ILE A 181 -17.93 7.78 2.87
C ILE A 181 -17.47 7.39 1.47
N ASP A 182 -16.72 8.30 0.83
CA ASP A 182 -15.98 7.99 -0.38
C ASP A 182 -14.96 6.86 -0.14
N ALA A 183 -15.18 5.75 -0.83
CA ALA A 183 -14.41 4.52 -0.77
C ALA A 183 -13.50 4.32 -1.99
N SER A 184 -13.34 5.32 -2.87
CA SER A 184 -12.38 5.30 -3.99
C SER A 184 -10.97 4.89 -3.54
N ARG A 185 -10.51 5.41 -2.39
CA ARG A 185 -9.21 5.07 -1.81
C ARG A 185 -9.17 3.66 -1.22
N LEU A 186 -10.31 3.14 -0.76
CA LEU A 186 -10.40 1.77 -0.26
C LEU A 186 -10.27 0.79 -1.43
N ASP A 187 -11.01 1.03 -2.50
CA ASP A 187 -10.95 0.25 -3.74
C ASP A 187 -9.53 0.23 -4.33
N ALA A 188 -8.91 1.40 -4.50
CA ALA A 188 -7.53 1.50 -4.97
C ALA A 188 -6.53 0.69 -4.10
N ARG A 189 -6.80 0.52 -2.80
CA ARG A 189 -5.97 -0.31 -1.92
C ARG A 189 -6.26 -1.80 -2.05
N LEU A 190 -7.52 -2.19 -2.23
CA LEU A 190 -7.90 -3.57 -2.53
C LEU A 190 -7.29 -4.02 -3.87
N TRP A 191 -7.36 -3.17 -4.88
CA TRP A 191 -6.74 -3.39 -6.19
C TRP A 191 -5.21 -3.52 -6.08
N ALA A 192 -4.58 -2.65 -5.30
CA ALA A 192 -3.14 -2.73 -5.04
C ALA A 192 -2.72 -4.01 -4.30
N LEU A 193 -3.58 -4.54 -3.41
CA LEU A 193 -3.38 -5.81 -2.72
C LEU A 193 -3.52 -6.98 -3.70
N ALA A 194 -4.56 -6.97 -4.54
CA ALA A 194 -4.80 -7.96 -5.58
C ALA A 194 -3.60 -8.07 -6.53
N ALA A 195 -3.15 -6.93 -7.08
CA ALA A 195 -2.01 -6.87 -7.98
C ALA A 195 -0.71 -7.37 -7.35
N ALA A 196 -0.51 -7.15 -6.05
CA ALA A 196 0.66 -7.64 -5.33
C ALA A 196 0.61 -9.16 -5.08
N LEU A 197 -0.57 -9.72 -4.84
CA LEU A 197 -0.76 -11.17 -4.66
C LEU A 197 -0.66 -11.91 -6.00
N ASP A 198 -1.08 -11.30 -7.09
CA ASP A 198 -0.94 -11.85 -8.44
C ASP A 198 0.53 -11.87 -8.90
N ASP A 199 1.24 -10.75 -8.79
CA ASP A 199 2.68 -10.64 -9.12
C ASP A 199 3.58 -10.65 -7.88
N LEU A 200 3.47 -11.71 -7.07
CA LEU A 200 4.34 -11.90 -5.91
C LEU A 200 5.85 -11.91 -6.26
N PRO A 201 6.32 -12.67 -7.28
CA PRO A 201 7.75 -12.69 -7.62
C PRO A 201 8.26 -11.34 -8.13
N GLY A 202 7.46 -10.57 -8.87
CA GLY A 202 7.84 -9.22 -9.29
C GLY A 202 7.97 -8.25 -8.11
N GLN A 203 7.06 -8.34 -7.12
CA GLN A 203 7.21 -7.57 -5.88
C GLN A 203 8.43 -8.02 -5.06
N ALA A 204 8.74 -9.32 -5.01
CA ALA A 204 9.93 -9.84 -4.33
C ALA A 204 11.23 -9.30 -4.97
N ARG A 205 11.33 -9.28 -6.30
CA ARG A 205 12.47 -8.66 -7.01
C ARG A 205 12.57 -7.16 -6.73
N ARG A 206 11.42 -6.45 -6.69
CA ARG A 206 11.37 -5.02 -6.35
C ARG A 206 11.86 -4.77 -4.91
N PHE A 207 11.52 -5.67 -3.99
CA PHE A 207 12.00 -5.64 -2.62
C PHE A 207 13.50 -5.95 -2.53
N ALA A 208 14.00 -6.97 -3.23
CA ALA A 208 15.42 -7.31 -3.28
C ALA A 208 16.27 -6.15 -3.84
N ARG A 209 15.77 -5.44 -4.88
CA ARG A 209 16.40 -4.18 -5.36
C ARG A 209 16.47 -3.11 -4.29
N TRP A 210 15.43 -2.96 -3.47
CA TRP A 210 15.45 -2.02 -2.36
C TRP A 210 16.47 -2.45 -1.29
N ARG A 211 16.52 -3.75 -0.94
CA ARG A 211 17.47 -4.33 0.03
C ARG A 211 18.91 -4.12 -0.43
N ALA A 212 19.24 -4.46 -1.67
CA ALA A 212 20.57 -4.24 -2.24
C ALA A 212 20.98 -2.75 -2.20
N ARG A 213 20.04 -1.82 -2.45
CA ARG A 213 20.33 -0.37 -2.39
C ARG A 213 20.59 0.11 -0.97
N ARG A 214 19.88 -0.46 0.00
CA ARG A 214 20.11 -0.19 1.42
C ARG A 214 21.50 -0.71 1.83
N ASP A 215 21.85 -1.93 1.43
CA ASP A 215 23.11 -2.57 1.81
C ASP A 215 24.31 -1.86 1.18
N ALA A 216 24.21 -1.47 -0.09
CA ALA A 216 25.23 -0.65 -0.75
C ALA A 216 25.38 0.75 -0.11
N ALA A 217 24.28 1.35 0.38
CA ALA A 217 24.36 2.61 1.11
C ALA A 217 25.05 2.41 2.47
N LEU A 218 24.73 1.34 3.19
CA LEU A 218 25.36 1.00 4.47
C LEU A 218 26.86 0.69 4.31
N ALA A 219 27.26 0.00 3.24
CA ALA A 219 28.66 -0.27 2.92
C ALA A 219 29.46 1.03 2.71
N ARG A 220 28.92 1.96 1.93
CA ARG A 220 29.53 3.30 1.73
C ARG A 220 29.64 4.10 3.02
N GLU A 221 28.66 3.99 3.91
CA GLU A 221 28.68 4.65 5.22
C GLU A 221 29.80 4.10 6.11
N ARG A 222 30.04 2.77 6.06
CA ARG A 222 31.17 2.14 6.76
C ARG A 222 32.51 2.62 6.20
N GLU A 223 32.63 2.72 4.88
CA GLU A 223 33.84 3.22 4.20
C GLU A 223 34.10 4.71 4.49
N SER A 224 33.04 5.54 4.51
CA SER A 224 33.17 6.99 4.65
C SER A 224 33.22 7.48 6.10
N GLY A 225 32.96 6.62 7.09
CA GLY A 225 32.85 6.97 8.52
C GLY A 225 31.66 7.88 8.89
N CYS A 226 31.00 8.49 7.92
CA CYS A 226 29.85 9.37 8.11
C CYS A 226 28.54 8.58 8.22
N LEU A 227 28.11 8.30 9.46
CA LEU A 227 26.81 7.66 9.71
C LEU A 227 25.65 8.54 9.23
N ARG A 228 24.69 7.93 8.51
CA ARG A 228 23.45 8.62 8.14
C ARG A 228 22.64 8.96 9.39
N ARG A 229 22.24 10.23 9.51
CA ARG A 229 21.36 10.67 10.61
C ARG A 229 19.95 10.06 10.54
N PHE A 230 19.47 9.67 9.34
CA PHE A 230 18.13 9.11 9.13
C PHE A 230 18.11 8.05 8.02
N GLY A 231 17.89 6.79 8.40
CA GLY A 231 17.78 5.65 7.49
C GLY A 231 16.88 4.56 8.06
N ARG A 232 16.28 3.73 7.19
CA ARG A 232 15.54 2.54 7.62
C ARG A 232 16.47 1.32 7.54
N PHE A 233 16.73 0.70 8.68
CA PHE A 233 17.55 -0.52 8.77
C PHE A 233 16.73 -1.78 8.47
N SER A 234 15.51 -1.87 8.99
CA SER A 234 14.60 -2.99 8.73
C SER A 234 13.44 -2.61 7.80
N PRO A 235 13.01 -3.52 6.92
CA PRO A 235 11.78 -3.34 6.14
C PRO A 235 10.52 -3.41 7.00
N LEU A 236 10.58 -4.18 8.10
CA LEU A 236 9.49 -4.34 9.05
C LEU A 236 9.55 -3.23 10.10
N LYS A 237 8.38 -2.86 10.62
CA LYS A 237 8.32 -1.97 11.77
C LYS A 237 8.82 -2.73 13.02
N PRO A 238 9.66 -2.12 13.87
CA PRO A 238 10.03 -2.73 15.15
C PRO A 238 8.82 -3.09 16.00
N GLY A 239 8.87 -4.26 16.65
CA GLY A 239 7.79 -4.78 17.47
C GLY A 239 6.66 -5.42 16.66
N ARG A 240 5.42 -5.29 17.14
CA ARG A 240 4.26 -5.99 16.58
C ARG A 240 3.83 -5.46 15.19
N PRO A 241 3.28 -6.34 14.33
CA PRO A 241 2.79 -5.93 13.01
C PRO A 241 1.71 -4.85 13.07
N PRO A 242 1.58 -4.01 12.03
CA PRO A 242 0.42 -3.14 11.90
C PRO A 242 -0.85 -3.98 11.74
N GLY A 243 -1.86 -3.74 12.58
CA GLY A 243 -3.10 -4.51 12.58
C GLY A 243 -3.09 -5.77 13.44
N TRP A 244 -1.96 -6.08 14.10
CA TRP A 244 -1.87 -7.15 15.08
C TRP A 244 -2.74 -6.86 16.30
N ARG A 245 -3.32 -7.92 16.88
CA ARG A 245 -4.17 -7.87 18.07
C ARG A 245 -3.68 -8.88 19.09
N ARG A 246 -3.72 -8.50 20.37
CA ARG A 246 -3.35 -9.37 21.50
C ARG A 246 -4.42 -10.41 21.84
N LYS A 247 -5.69 -10.12 21.55
CA LYS A 247 -6.82 -11.01 21.82
C LYS A 247 -6.86 -12.15 20.79
N LYS A 248 -7.50 -13.27 21.14
CA LYS A 248 -7.69 -14.42 20.24
C LYS A 248 -8.15 -13.97 18.85
N PRO A 249 -7.59 -14.54 17.78
CA PRO A 249 -7.95 -14.18 16.42
C PRO A 249 -9.43 -14.51 16.19
N VAL A 250 -10.20 -13.52 15.77
CA VAL A 250 -11.62 -13.69 15.37
C VAL A 250 -11.73 -14.01 13.87
N HIS A 251 -10.71 -13.61 13.10
CA HIS A 251 -10.69 -13.73 11.65
C HIS A 251 -9.36 -14.35 11.21
N GLU A 252 -9.41 -15.20 10.19
CA GLU A 252 -8.26 -15.92 9.60
C GLU A 252 -7.07 -14.98 9.30
N VAL A 253 -7.34 -13.73 8.90
CA VAL A 253 -6.29 -12.73 8.62
C VAL A 253 -5.33 -12.48 9.78
N HIS A 254 -5.79 -12.65 11.02
CA HIS A 254 -4.94 -12.45 12.19
C HIS A 254 -3.97 -13.60 12.41
N GLU A 255 -4.40 -14.84 12.12
CA GLU A 255 -3.56 -16.03 12.19
C GLU A 255 -2.52 -16.02 11.08
N VAL A 256 -2.95 -15.75 9.85
CA VAL A 256 -2.05 -15.63 8.69
C VAL A 256 -1.01 -14.53 8.93
N LEU A 257 -1.42 -13.38 9.49
CA LEU A 257 -0.48 -12.32 9.81
C LEU A 257 0.57 -12.76 10.84
N ASP A 258 0.19 -13.54 11.84
CA ASP A 258 1.12 -13.99 12.89
C ASP A 258 2.14 -14.98 12.33
N VAL A 259 1.68 -15.97 11.57
CA VAL A 259 2.53 -16.96 10.87
C VAL A 259 3.51 -16.27 9.93
N VAL A 260 3.01 -15.46 9.00
CA VAL A 260 3.85 -14.79 8.00
C VAL A 260 4.78 -13.76 8.66
N HIS A 261 4.41 -13.21 9.82
CA HIS A 261 5.31 -12.35 10.58
C HIS A 261 6.51 -13.11 11.15
N GLY A 262 6.29 -14.29 11.74
CA GLY A 262 7.38 -15.15 12.19
C GLY A 262 8.28 -15.57 11.03
N LEU A 263 7.70 -16.03 9.93
CA LEU A 263 8.44 -16.39 8.71
C LEU A 263 9.28 -15.22 8.17
N ALA A 264 8.74 -14.00 8.19
CA ALA A 264 9.46 -12.83 7.71
C ALA A 264 10.59 -12.40 8.65
N GLN A 265 10.49 -12.65 9.96
CA GLN A 265 11.61 -12.46 10.88
C GLN A 265 12.71 -13.47 10.57
N TRP A 266 12.35 -14.75 10.46
CA TRP A 266 13.31 -15.82 10.13
C TRP A 266 13.96 -15.66 8.74
N ALA A 267 13.25 -15.07 7.77
CA ALA A 267 13.80 -14.76 6.45
C ALA A 267 14.77 -13.55 6.45
N LEU A 268 14.70 -12.70 7.48
CA LEU A 268 15.59 -11.53 7.63
C LEU A 268 16.78 -11.80 8.54
N GLU A 269 16.71 -12.82 9.39
CA GLU A 269 17.84 -13.28 10.19
C GLU A 269 19.02 -13.63 9.27
N PRO A 270 20.25 -13.21 9.64
CA PRO A 270 21.45 -13.71 8.96
C PRO A 270 21.43 -15.23 8.99
N PRO A 271 21.86 -15.92 7.92
CA PRO A 271 22.09 -17.35 8.01
C PRO A 271 23.09 -17.58 9.15
N ASP A 272 22.82 -18.55 10.02
CA ASP A 272 23.72 -18.95 11.09
C ASP A 272 25.06 -19.36 10.45
N THR A 273 26.03 -18.46 10.46
CA THR A 273 27.41 -18.79 10.11
C THR A 273 27.96 -19.57 11.29
N SER A 274 27.96 -20.91 11.15
CA SER A 274 28.78 -21.82 11.96
C SER A 274 30.21 -21.80 11.45
#